data_AF-A0A6A6EIJ8-F1
#
_entry.id   AF-A0A6A6EIJ8-F1
#
_cell.length_a   1.000
_cell.length_b   1.000
_cell.length_c   1.000
_cell.angle_alpha   90.00
_cell.angle_beta   90.00
_cell.angle_gamma   90.00
#
_symmetry.space_group_name_H-M   'P 1'
#
loop_
_entity.id
_entity.type
_entity.pdbx_description
1 polymer ?
#
loop_
_entity_poly.entity_id
_entity_poly.type
_entity_poly.pdbx_seq_one_letter_code
_entity_poly.pdbx_strand_id
1 'polypeptide(L)' 'ILYLTSGAIYRLFLMEQSKFPGPRLAGLTFWYELYYDVVLRGRYTWRIQDMHRKYVGPIIRINPEELHVNDPKF' A
#
# COMPACT_ATOMS: atom_id res chain seq x y z
N ILE A 1 -20.94 -7.24 -8.60
CA ILE A 1 -20.05 -6.41 -9.44
C ILE A 1 -20.07 -4.96 -9.00
N LEU A 2 -21.23 -4.29 -8.96
CA LEU A 2 -21.36 -2.87 -8.56
C LEU A 2 -20.71 -2.55 -7.20
N TYR A 3 -20.97 -3.37 -6.18
CA TYR A 3 -20.40 -3.21 -4.84
C TYR A 3 -18.86 -3.32 -4.81
N LEU A 4 -18.30 -4.24 -5.60
CA LEU A 4 -16.84 -4.42 -5.68
C LEU A 4 -16.19 -3.25 -6.41
N THR A 5 -16.80 -2.77 -7.50
CA THR A 5 -16.30 -1.64 -8.27
C THR A 5 -16.41 -0.33 -7.49
N SER A 6 -17.51 -0.08 -6.78
CA SER A 6 -17.66 1.12 -5.95
C SER A 6 -16.70 1.10 -4.78
N GLY A 7 -16.51 -0.05 -4.12
CA GLY A 7 -15.52 -0.22 -3.06
C GLY A 7 -14.08 -0.01 -3.55
N ALA A 8 -13.73 -0.51 -4.73
CA ALA A 8 -12.43 -0.29 -5.34
C ALA A 8 -12.16 1.20 -5.63
N ILE A 9 -13.13 1.91 -6.21
CA ILE A 9 -13.02 3.35 -6.48
C ILE A 9 -12.88 4.13 -5.17
N TYR A 10 -13.68 3.78 -4.16
CA TYR A 10 -13.62 4.44 -2.85
C TYR A 10 -12.23 4.30 -2.21
N ARG A 11 -11.67 3.09 -2.17
CA ARG A 11 -10.34 2.83 -1.59
C ARG A 11 -9.19 3.47 -2.37
N LEU A 12 -9.31 3.54 -3.69
CA LEU A 12 -8.26 4.07 -4.55
C LEU A 12 -8.24 5.60 -4.63
N PHE A 13 -9.39 6.27 -4.48
CA PHE A 13 -9.50 7.70 -4.77
C PHE A 13 -10.17 8.54 -3.69
N LEU A 14 -11.07 7.96 -2.89
CA LEU A 14 -11.87 8.71 -1.91
C LEU A 14 -11.32 8.57 -0.48
N MET A 15 -10.52 7.54 -0.21
CA MET A 15 -9.83 7.38 1.08
C MET A 15 -8.70 8.40 1.24
N GLU A 16 -8.51 8.89 2.46
CA GLU A 16 -7.44 9.85 2.78
C GLU A 16 -6.04 9.29 2.49
N GLN A 17 -5.86 7.99 2.72
CA GLN A 17 -4.64 7.23 2.43
C GLN A 17 -4.29 7.21 0.93
N SER A 18 -5.26 7.46 0.04
CA SER A 18 -5.01 7.47 -1.41
C SER A 18 -4.16 8.65 -1.88
N LYS A 19 -4.02 9.69 -1.06
CA LYS A 19 -3.15 10.85 -1.33
C LYS A 19 -1.67 10.48 -1.29
N PHE A 20 -1.32 9.38 -0.62
CA PHE A 20 0.07 8.94 -0.45
C PHE A 20 0.51 8.02 -1.59
N PRO A 21 1.77 8.14 -2.04
CA PRO A 21 2.27 7.35 -3.14
C PRO A 21 2.42 5.88 -2.74
N GLY A 22 2.09 4.96 -3.66
CA GLY A 22 2.22 3.52 -3.44
C GLY A 22 1.62 2.68 -4.58
N PRO A 23 1.80 1.35 -4.56
CA PRO A 23 1.22 0.47 -5.56
C PRO A 23 -0.31 0.53 -5.54
N ARG A 24 -0.94 0.62 -6.72
CA ARG A 24 -2.42 0.59 -6.83
C ARG A 24 -3.01 -0.72 -6.29
N LEU A 25 -2.32 -1.84 -6.48
CA LEU A 25 -2.74 -3.14 -5.96
C LEU A 25 -2.73 -3.17 -4.42
N ALA A 26 -1.72 -2.56 -3.81
CA ALA A 26 -1.63 -2.39 -2.36
C ALA A 26 -2.80 -1.53 -1.84
N GLY A 27 -3.16 -0.47 -2.56
CA GLY A 27 -4.30 0.37 -2.22
C GLY A 27 -5.68 -0.26 -2.43
N LEU A 28 -5.78 -1.34 -3.19
CA LEU A 28 -7.06 -1.98 -3.54
C LEU A 28 -7.44 -3.08 -2.53
N THR A 29 -6.45 -3.89 -2.15
CA THR A 29 -6.65 -5.13 -1.40
C THR A 29 -5.46 -5.49 -0.52
N PHE A 30 -5.74 -6.11 0.62
CA PHE A 30 -4.75 -6.76 1.50
C PHE A 30 -4.01 -7.95 0.84
N TRP A 31 -4.49 -8.44 -0.30
CA TRP A 31 -3.83 -9.51 -1.05
C TRP A 31 -2.40 -9.17 -1.47
N TYR A 32 -2.09 -7.88 -1.66
CA TYR A 32 -0.73 -7.46 -2.00
C TYR A 32 0.24 -7.80 -0.86
N GLU A 33 -0.06 -7.35 0.35
CA GLU A 33 0.70 -7.65 1.57
C GLU A 33 0.75 -9.16 1.85
N LEU A 34 -0.41 -9.83 1.84
CA LEU A 34 -0.54 -11.26 2.09
C LEU A 34 0.34 -12.09 1.15
N TYR A 35 0.46 -11.70 -0.12
CA TYR A 35 1.35 -12.38 -1.05
C TYR A 35 2.82 -12.32 -0.62
N TYR A 36 3.31 -11.16 -0.19
CA TYR A 36 4.70 -11.04 0.23
C TYR A 36 4.97 -11.66 1.61
N ASP A 37 4.00 -11.60 2.52
CA ASP A 37 4.16 -12.13 3.87
C ASP A 37 3.91 -13.63 3.96
N VAL A 38 2.81 -14.13 3.38
CA VAL A 38 2.47 -15.55 3.47
C VAL A 38 3.17 -16.35 2.37
N VAL A 39 3.04 -15.93 1.10
CA VAL A 39 3.55 -16.72 -0.02
C VAL A 39 5.07 -16.57 -0.17
N LEU A 40 5.59 -15.36 -0.01
CA LEU A 40 7.03 -15.08 -0.13
C LEU A 40 7.79 -15.11 1.19
N ARG A 41 7.17 -15.63 2.26
CA ARG A 41 7.77 -15.88 3.59
C ARG A 41 8.30 -14.62 4.27
N GLY A 42 7.42 -13.65 4.53
CA GLY A 42 7.74 -12.44 5.31
C GLY A 42 8.63 -11.46 4.56
N ARG A 43 8.57 -11.45 3.21
CA ARG A 43 9.41 -10.56 2.39
C ARG A 43 8.80 -9.18 2.17
N TYR A 44 7.72 -8.85 2.86
CA TYR A 44 7.05 -7.59 2.64
C TYR A 44 7.86 -6.38 3.11
N THR A 45 8.59 -6.49 4.22
CA THR A 45 9.47 -5.41 4.71
C THR A 45 10.51 -4.99 3.67
N TRP A 46 11.14 -5.95 2.99
CA TRP A 46 12.09 -5.65 1.90
C TRP A 46 11.41 -4.96 0.73
N ARG A 47 10.19 -5.43 0.39
CA ARG A 47 9.38 -4.80 -0.65
C ARG A 47 9.02 -3.36 -0.29
N ILE A 48 8.69 -3.08 0.97
CA ILE A 48 8.42 -1.73 1.50
C ILE A 48 9.65 -0.84 1.36
N GLN A 49 10.84 -1.33 1.68
CA GLN A 49 12.08 -0.59 1.48
C GLN A 49 12.30 -0.22 0.00
N ASP A 50 12.07 -1.17 -0.92
CA ASP A 50 12.15 -0.90 -2.36
C ASP A 50 11.07 0.07 -2.83
N MET A 51 9.88 0.03 -2.23
CA MET A 51 8.82 1.00 -2.52
C MET A 51 9.21 2.41 -2.09
N HIS A 52 9.84 2.60 -0.92
CA HIS A 52 10.37 3.91 -0.54
C HIS A 52 11.41 4.44 -1.53
N ARG A 53 12.28 3.56 -2.06
CA ARG A 53 13.24 3.92 -3.11
C ARG A 53 12.56 4.30 -4.43
N LYS A 54 11.52 3.55 -4.81
CA LYS A 54 10.82 3.73 -6.09
C LYS A 54 9.91 4.96 -6.13
N TYR A 55 9.14 5.17 -5.06
CA TYR A 55 8.12 6.21 -4.99
C TYR A 55 8.64 7.52 -4.38
N VAL A 56 9.91 7.54 -3.96
CA VAL A 56 10.65 8.72 -3.46
C VAL A 56 9.80 9.53 -2.47
N GLY A 57 9.49 8.92 -1.33
CA GLY A 57 8.67 9.55 -0.30
C GLY A 57 8.94 9.00 1.10
N PRO A 58 8.89 9.86 2.14
CA PRO A 58 9.01 9.45 3.54
C PRO A 58 7.80 8.63 4.01
N ILE A 59 6.64 8.82 3.38
CA ILE A 59 5.39 8.12 3.71
C ILE A 59 4.88 7.48 2.43
N ILE A 60 4.68 6.16 2.46
CA ILE A 60 4.12 5.40 1.35
C ILE A 60 2.92 4.58 1.81
N ARG A 61 1.98 4.32 0.90
CA ARG A 61 0.87 3.42 1.17
C ARG A 61 1.27 1.96 0.93
N ILE A 62 1.06 1.11 1.93
CA ILE A 62 1.43 -0.31 1.89
C ILE A 62 0.21 -1.25 1.87
N ASN A 63 -0.95 -0.85 2.37
CA ASN A 63 -2.18 -1.60 2.14
C ASN A 63 -3.35 -0.60 2.04
N PRO A 64 -4.63 -1.03 1.92
CA PRO A 64 -5.73 -0.08 1.78
C PRO A 64 -5.86 0.88 2.96
N GLU A 65 -5.48 0.46 4.17
CA GLU A 65 -5.77 1.17 5.43
C GLU A 65 -4.50 1.68 6.15
N GLU A 66 -3.32 1.26 5.72
CA GLU A 66 -2.03 1.47 6.40
C GLU A 66 -1.00 2.19 5.52
N LEU A 67 -0.28 3.09 6.17
CA LEU A 67 0.83 3.85 5.61
C LEU A 67 2.10 3.45 6.35
N HIS A 68 3.19 3.32 5.60
CA HIS A 68 4.51 3.09 6.16
C HIS A 68 5.34 4.37 6.10
N VAL A 69 5.93 4.72 7.24
CA VAL A 69 6.77 5.91 7.41
C VAL A 69 8.23 5.47 7.52
N ASN A 70 9.10 6.13 6.76
CA ASN A 70 10.55 5.97 6.79
C ASN A 70 11.19 7.37 6.74
N ASP A 71 10.97 8.12 7.81
CA ASP A 71 11.56 9.45 8.01
C ASP A 71 12.33 9.45 9.34
N PRO A 72 13.64 9.74 9.36
CA PRO A 72 14.41 9.81 10.58
C PRO A 72 14.05 10.99 11.49
N LYS A 73 13.19 11.92 11.05
CA LYS A 73 12.71 13.07 11.82
C LYS A 73 11.34 12.86 12.46
N PHE A 74 10.70 11.72 12.22
CA PHE A 74 9.46 11.30 12.89
C PHE A 74 9.74 10.42 14.10
#